data_AF-X5X334-F1
#
_entry.id   AF-X5X334-F1
#
_cell.length_a   1.000
_cell.length_b   1.000
_cell.length_c   1.000
_cell.angle_alpha   90.00
_cell.angle_beta   90.00
_cell.angle_gamma   90.00
#
_symmetry.space_group_name_H-M   'P 1'
#
loop_
_entity.id
_entity.type
_entity.pdbx_description
1 polymer ?
#
loop_
_entity_poly.entity_id
_entity_poly.type
_entity_poly.pdbx_seq_one_letter_code
_entity_poly.pdbx_strand_id
1 'polypeptide(L)'
;MVTAKTKFGADQSGATMVEMAVAMPLLLTLLLGFVDFGYLLYQWNAGNKAVQMGARLAQVSTPVASGLAQEAKTPSDTLLVGTAVPAGTYDYICTANTAGTVSCVCRTGSTCQDLTASQVSFDFVFSGGGGRAGMVTLLPTLQKSEIQIEYAASGLGYWTRPSGPVPTITVSIVNHPFQFFFLGGLLGFGDITMPSMLSTVTGEDMKSSYP
;
A
#
# COMPACT_ATOMS: atom_id res chain seq x y z
N MET A 1 -73.92 12.74 22.21
CA MET A 1 -72.71 12.37 22.98
C MET A 1 -71.71 13.50 22.77
N VAL A 2 -71.40 14.28 23.81
CA VAL A 2 -70.56 15.49 23.68
C VAL A 2 -69.11 15.07 23.86
N THR A 3 -68.32 15.12 22.80
CA THR A 3 -66.88 14.82 22.84
C THR A 3 -66.17 15.97 23.56
N ALA A 4 -65.61 15.70 24.73
CA ALA A 4 -64.83 16.67 25.48
C ALA A 4 -63.62 17.12 24.65
N LYS A 5 -63.49 18.43 24.42
CA LYS A 5 -62.32 19.00 23.72
C LYS A 5 -61.08 18.86 24.61
N THR A 6 -60.25 17.86 24.33
CA THR A 6 -58.91 17.74 24.90
C THR A 6 -58.05 18.91 24.41
N LYS A 7 -57.31 19.55 25.32
CA LYS A 7 -56.35 20.60 24.96
C LYS A 7 -55.21 19.93 24.17
N PHE A 8 -54.78 20.55 23.07
CA PHE A 8 -53.71 20.03 22.21
C PHE A 8 -52.42 19.65 22.99
N GLY A 9 -52.08 20.41 24.03
CA GLY A 9 -50.91 20.11 24.90
C GLY A 9 -51.10 18.98 25.91
N ALA A 10 -52.30 18.39 26.01
CA ALA A 10 -52.61 17.23 26.86
C ALA A 10 -52.87 15.95 26.04
N ASP A 11 -52.82 16.04 24.72
CA ASP A 11 -52.98 14.89 23.84
C ASP A 11 -51.65 14.10 23.74
N GLN A 12 -51.68 12.85 24.17
CA GLN A 12 -50.53 11.93 24.12
C GLN A 12 -50.56 11.02 22.88
N SER A 13 -51.60 11.15 22.05
CA SER A 13 -51.76 10.38 20.82
C SER A 13 -50.64 10.77 19.84
N GLY A 14 -49.75 9.82 19.53
CA GLY A 14 -48.61 10.05 18.64
C GLY A 14 -47.28 10.40 19.33
N ALA A 15 -47.21 10.38 20.66
CA ALA A 15 -45.94 10.56 21.38
C ALA A 15 -44.86 9.55 20.93
N THR A 16 -45.26 8.30 20.72
CA THR A 16 -44.38 7.22 20.21
C THR A 16 -43.85 7.50 18.80
N MET A 17 -44.62 8.20 17.96
CA MET A 17 -44.17 8.59 16.63
C MET A 17 -43.06 9.64 16.69
N VAL A 18 -43.14 10.59 17.63
CA VAL A 18 -42.11 11.62 17.82
C VAL A 18 -40.84 11.02 18.39
N GLU A 19 -40.96 10.11 19.38
CA GLU A 19 -39.82 9.38 19.93
C GLU A 19 -39.10 8.54 18.86
N MET A 20 -39.86 7.80 18.05
CA MET A 20 -39.31 7.03 16.93
C MET A 20 -38.67 7.94 15.88
N ALA A 21 -39.26 9.10 15.60
CA ALA A 21 -38.74 10.06 14.63
C ALA A 21 -37.37 10.64 15.03
N VAL A 22 -37.06 10.73 16.33
CA VAL A 22 -35.75 11.17 16.82
C VAL A 22 -34.78 9.98 16.97
N ALA A 23 -35.26 8.84 17.47
CA ALA A 23 -34.42 7.66 17.69
C ALA A 23 -33.94 7.01 16.38
N MET A 24 -34.80 6.98 15.35
CA MET A 24 -34.51 6.34 14.07
C MET A 24 -33.33 6.97 13.31
N PRO A 25 -33.24 8.29 13.09
CA PRO A 25 -32.08 8.88 12.43
C PRO A 25 -30.80 8.69 13.25
N LEU A 26 -30.87 8.75 14.59
CA LEU A 26 -29.71 8.52 15.45
C LEU A 26 -29.21 7.06 15.32
N LEU A 27 -30.12 6.09 15.34
CA LEU A 27 -29.79 4.68 15.13
C LEU A 27 -29.19 4.44 13.73
N LEU A 28 -29.77 5.04 12.68
CA LEU A 28 -29.28 4.90 11.32
C LEU A 28 -27.90 5.54 11.14
N THR A 29 -27.66 6.74 11.69
CA THR A 29 -26.32 7.38 11.61
C THR A 29 -25.26 6.51 12.26
N LEU A 30 -25.56 5.91 13.42
CA LEU A 30 -24.66 5.00 14.12
C LEU A 30 -24.38 3.73 13.28
N LEU A 31 -25.42 3.09 12.77
CA LEU A 31 -25.30 1.85 12.00
C LEU A 31 -24.54 2.07 10.69
N LEU A 32 -24.88 3.13 9.94
CA LEU A 32 -24.19 3.49 8.71
C LEU A 32 -22.74 3.92 8.98
N GLY A 33 -22.49 4.59 10.10
CA GLY A 33 -21.15 4.91 10.55
C GLY A 33 -20.30 3.66 10.80
N PHE A 34 -20.86 2.65 11.48
CA PHE A 34 -20.16 1.37 11.67
C PHE A 34 -19.85 0.66 10.36
N VAL A 35 -20.72 0.75 9.35
CA VAL A 35 -20.47 0.17 8.03
C VAL A 35 -19.28 0.85 7.36
N ASP A 36 -19.23 2.18 7.36
CA ASP A 36 -18.11 2.93 6.77
C ASP A 36 -16.78 2.65 7.51
N PHE A 37 -16.77 2.71 8.84
CA PHE A 37 -15.55 2.41 9.62
C PHE A 37 -15.13 0.95 9.51
N GLY A 38 -16.08 0.01 9.42
CA GLY A 38 -15.80 -1.39 9.15
C GLY A 38 -15.14 -1.59 7.78
N TYR A 39 -15.62 -0.88 6.76
CA TYR A 39 -15.04 -0.91 5.42
C TYR A 39 -13.64 -0.28 5.37
N LEU A 40 -13.41 0.80 6.13
CA LEU A 40 -12.07 1.39 6.30
C LEU A 40 -11.09 0.36 6.86
N LEU A 41 -11.44 -0.30 7.96
CA LEU A 41 -10.57 -1.30 8.58
C LEU A 41 -10.35 -2.50 7.66
N TYR A 42 -11.37 -2.89 6.88
CA TYR A 42 -11.22 -3.92 5.85
C TYR A 42 -10.18 -3.51 4.79
N GLN A 43 -10.26 -2.30 4.24
CA GLN A 43 -9.30 -1.80 3.25
C GLN A 43 -7.89 -1.71 3.81
N TRP A 44 -7.73 -1.25 5.06
CA TRP A 44 -6.42 -1.21 5.71
C TRP A 44 -5.81 -2.62 5.84
N ASN A 45 -6.59 -3.61 6.27
CA ASN A 45 -6.12 -4.99 6.33
C ASN A 45 -5.78 -5.56 4.93
N ALA A 46 -6.60 -5.24 3.93
CA ALA A 46 -6.35 -5.60 2.55
C ALA A 46 -5.04 -4.98 2.02
N GLY A 47 -4.78 -3.71 2.33
CA GLY A 47 -3.55 -3.02 1.99
C GLY A 47 -2.31 -3.59 2.68
N ASN A 48 -2.42 -3.98 3.96
CA ASN A 48 -1.35 -4.71 4.67
C ASN A 48 -1.02 -6.05 3.99
N LYS A 49 -2.01 -6.76 3.46
CA LYS A 49 -1.78 -7.97 2.67
C LYS A 49 -1.25 -7.67 1.27
N ALA A 50 -1.70 -6.57 0.65
CA ALA A 50 -1.19 -6.11 -0.63
C ALA A 50 0.31 -5.84 -0.56
N VAL A 51 0.80 -5.10 0.45
CA VAL A 51 2.25 -4.85 0.61
C VAL A 51 3.05 -6.11 0.90
N GLN A 52 2.50 -7.08 1.65
CA GLN A 52 3.16 -8.37 1.87
C GLN A 52 3.32 -9.15 0.56
N MET A 53 2.29 -9.18 -0.28
CA MET A 53 2.36 -9.80 -1.61
C MET A 53 3.31 -9.04 -2.54
N GLY A 54 3.26 -7.71 -2.54
CA GLY A 54 4.16 -6.87 -3.33
C GLY A 54 5.63 -7.10 -2.97
N ALA A 55 5.95 -7.15 -1.67
CA ALA A 55 7.29 -7.48 -1.18
C ALA A 55 7.75 -8.86 -1.64
N ARG A 56 6.87 -9.87 -1.57
CA ARG A 56 7.16 -11.22 -2.08
C ARG A 56 7.41 -11.26 -3.58
N LEU A 57 6.70 -10.46 -4.38
CA LEU A 57 6.97 -10.38 -5.82
C LEU A 57 8.30 -9.66 -6.07
N ALA A 58 8.53 -8.54 -5.37
CA ALA A 58 9.73 -7.72 -5.52
C ALA A 58 11.04 -8.42 -5.14
N GLN A 59 11.02 -9.38 -4.21
CA GLN A 59 12.21 -10.17 -3.84
C GLN A 59 12.60 -11.24 -4.87
N VAL A 60 11.66 -11.70 -5.70
CA VAL A 60 11.88 -12.77 -6.68
C VAL A 60 12.00 -12.23 -8.10
N SER A 61 11.25 -11.19 -8.45
CA SER A 61 11.26 -10.62 -9.80
C SER A 61 12.51 -9.79 -10.07
N THR A 62 12.77 -9.50 -11.35
CA THR A 62 13.80 -8.50 -11.70
C THR A 62 13.53 -7.20 -10.95
N PRO A 63 14.57 -6.54 -10.39
CA PRO A 63 14.39 -5.32 -9.64
C PRO A 63 13.81 -4.21 -10.50
N VAL A 64 13.05 -3.31 -9.88
CA VAL A 64 12.56 -2.11 -10.54
C VAL A 64 13.72 -1.17 -10.86
N ALA A 65 14.67 -1.00 -9.93
CA ALA A 65 15.92 -0.27 -10.21
C ALA A 65 16.90 -1.17 -10.98
N SER A 66 17.11 -0.92 -12.27
CA SER A 66 18.04 -1.73 -13.09
C SER A 66 19.50 -1.56 -12.65
N GLY A 67 19.84 -0.40 -12.09
CA GLY A 67 21.17 -0.12 -11.54
C GLY A 67 21.55 -0.99 -10.36
N LEU A 68 20.59 -1.62 -9.68
CA LEU A 68 20.87 -2.49 -8.54
C LEU A 68 21.77 -3.69 -8.91
N ALA A 69 21.68 -4.19 -10.15
CA ALA A 69 22.57 -5.25 -10.62
C ALA A 69 24.04 -4.79 -10.72
N GLN A 70 24.26 -3.49 -10.88
CA GLN A 70 25.58 -2.85 -11.00
C GLN A 70 26.19 -2.52 -9.63
N GLU A 71 25.37 -2.49 -8.57
CA GLU A 71 25.83 -2.29 -7.18
C GLU A 71 26.52 -3.51 -6.57
N ALA A 72 26.36 -4.67 -7.20
CA ALA A 72 27.17 -5.82 -6.85
C ALA A 72 28.62 -5.45 -7.14
N LYS A 73 29.52 -5.54 -6.16
CA LYS A 73 30.97 -5.42 -6.40
C LYS A 73 31.54 -6.62 -7.19
N THR A 74 30.70 -7.40 -7.85
CA THR A 74 31.02 -8.68 -8.46
C THR A 74 31.14 -8.73 -9.99
N PRO A 75 31.03 -7.65 -10.81
CA PRO A 75 31.34 -7.80 -12.24
C PRO A 75 32.83 -7.91 -12.56
N SER A 76 33.74 -7.42 -11.69
CA SER A 76 35.15 -7.22 -12.06
C SER A 76 36.19 -7.85 -11.14
N ASP A 77 35.86 -8.16 -9.88
CA ASP A 77 36.81 -8.78 -8.93
C ASP A 77 36.19 -9.99 -8.21
N THR A 78 36.66 -11.17 -8.59
CA THR A 78 36.22 -12.46 -8.02
C THR A 78 36.60 -12.62 -6.54
N LEU A 79 37.51 -11.80 -6.02
CA LEU A 79 37.92 -11.81 -4.60
C LEU A 79 36.94 -11.06 -3.70
N LEU A 80 36.07 -10.22 -4.28
CA LEU A 80 35.08 -9.42 -3.54
C LEU A 80 33.71 -10.10 -3.43
N VAL A 81 33.56 -11.30 -4.02
CA VAL A 81 32.34 -12.11 -3.88
C VAL A 81 32.11 -12.42 -2.40
N GLY A 82 30.86 -12.27 -1.94
CA GLY A 82 30.50 -12.51 -0.53
C GLY A 82 31.04 -11.50 0.48
N THR A 83 31.75 -10.44 0.05
CA THR A 83 32.11 -9.34 0.97
C THR A 83 30.87 -8.56 1.38
N ALA A 84 30.85 -8.12 2.63
CA ALA A 84 29.76 -7.31 3.14
C ALA A 84 29.67 -5.98 2.38
N VAL A 85 28.49 -5.67 1.83
CA VAL A 85 28.19 -4.34 1.30
C VAL A 85 27.66 -3.51 2.46
N PRO A 86 28.39 -2.48 2.95
CA PRO A 86 27.96 -1.69 4.09
C PRO A 86 26.54 -1.14 3.92
N ALA A 87 25.76 -1.14 5.00
CA ALA A 87 24.46 -0.50 4.99
C ALA A 87 24.59 0.98 4.60
N GLY A 88 23.65 1.47 3.79
CA GLY A 88 23.68 2.84 3.25
C GLY A 88 24.54 3.06 2.01
N THR A 89 25.25 2.04 1.50
CA THR A 89 26.03 2.14 0.25
C THR A 89 25.14 2.58 -0.92
N TYR A 90 24.01 1.91 -1.09
CA TYR A 90 22.98 2.25 -2.06
C TYR A 90 21.62 2.21 -1.39
N ASP A 91 20.70 3.02 -1.92
CA ASP A 91 19.33 3.12 -1.45
C ASP A 91 18.46 3.70 -2.57
N TYR A 92 17.81 2.80 -3.30
CA TYR A 92 16.95 3.15 -4.43
C TYR A 92 15.51 3.26 -3.96
N ILE A 93 14.88 4.39 -4.21
CA ILE A 93 13.45 4.61 -3.96
C ILE A 93 12.75 4.73 -5.31
N CYS A 94 11.95 3.73 -5.66
CA CYS A 94 11.20 3.69 -6.91
C CYS A 94 9.72 3.98 -6.65
N THR A 95 9.16 4.92 -7.39
CA THR A 95 7.77 5.38 -7.29
C THR A 95 7.17 5.53 -8.69
N ALA A 96 5.84 5.52 -8.80
CA ALA A 96 5.17 5.89 -10.04
C ALA A 96 4.49 7.26 -9.92
N ASN A 97 4.35 7.96 -11.04
CA ASN A 97 3.48 9.14 -11.11
C ASN A 97 2.01 8.74 -11.33
N THR A 98 1.09 9.71 -11.33
CA THR A 98 -0.35 9.47 -11.57
C THR A 98 -0.65 8.92 -12.96
N ALA A 99 0.22 9.16 -13.95
CA ALA A 99 0.14 8.55 -15.28
C ALA A 99 0.67 7.11 -15.32
N GLY A 100 1.20 6.59 -14.20
CA GLY A 100 1.75 5.25 -14.08
C GLY A 100 3.19 5.09 -14.57
N THR A 101 3.88 6.17 -14.94
CA THR A 101 5.31 6.15 -15.30
C THR A 101 6.16 5.98 -14.05
N VAL A 102 7.05 5.00 -14.07
CA VAL A 102 7.91 4.66 -12.94
C VAL A 102 9.24 5.39 -13.04
N SER A 103 9.71 5.92 -11.92
CA SER A 103 11.03 6.52 -11.77
C SER A 103 11.67 6.06 -10.47
N CYS A 104 13.00 5.99 -10.44
CA CYS A 104 13.75 5.71 -9.22
C CYS A 104 14.64 6.91 -8.89
N VAL A 105 14.80 7.17 -7.59
CA VAL A 105 15.71 8.18 -7.04
C VAL A 105 16.64 7.53 -6.04
N CYS A 106 17.85 8.08 -5.89
CA CYS A 106 18.75 7.66 -4.82
C CYS A 106 18.43 8.44 -3.55
N ARG A 107 18.37 7.78 -2.39
CA ARG A 107 18.26 8.49 -1.10
C ARG A 107 19.50 9.36 -0.88
N THR A 108 19.29 10.53 -0.29
CA THR A 108 20.38 11.45 0.07
C THR A 108 21.36 10.77 1.02
N GLY A 109 22.65 10.74 0.63
CA GLY A 109 23.72 10.09 1.41
C GLY A 109 24.12 8.71 0.89
N SER A 110 23.42 8.16 -0.11
CA SER A 110 23.78 6.92 -0.80
C SER A 110 24.34 7.17 -2.19
N THR A 111 25.11 6.20 -2.71
CA THR A 111 25.67 6.23 -4.06
C THR A 111 24.97 5.19 -4.92
N CYS A 112 24.13 5.65 -5.84
CA CYS A 112 23.45 4.80 -6.80
C CYS A 112 24.14 4.93 -8.17
N GLN A 113 24.50 3.81 -8.79
CA GLN A 113 25.17 3.78 -10.10
C GLN A 113 24.24 4.20 -11.24
N ASP A 114 23.00 3.71 -11.27
CA ASP A 114 22.04 3.93 -12.36
C ASP A 114 20.60 3.99 -11.84
N LEU A 115 19.92 5.11 -12.11
CA LEU A 115 18.55 5.38 -11.67
C LEU A 115 17.48 4.92 -12.65
N THR A 116 17.87 4.20 -13.69
CA THR A 116 16.93 3.66 -14.68
C THR A 116 15.93 2.71 -14.00
N ALA A 117 14.65 2.96 -14.27
CA ALA A 117 13.54 2.20 -13.71
C ALA A 117 12.91 1.28 -14.77
N SER A 118 12.69 0.02 -14.41
CA SER A 118 11.98 -0.97 -15.23
C SER A 118 10.48 -0.88 -15.01
N GLN A 119 9.77 -0.32 -15.99
CA GLN A 119 8.31 -0.26 -16.00
C GLN A 119 7.68 -1.66 -15.89
N VAL A 120 8.23 -2.65 -16.61
CA VAL A 120 7.72 -4.03 -16.64
C VAL A 120 7.82 -4.68 -15.27
N SER A 121 8.93 -4.47 -14.57
CA SER A 121 9.16 -5.03 -13.22
C SER A 121 8.20 -4.43 -12.20
N PHE A 122 7.96 -3.11 -12.28
CA PHE A 122 7.01 -2.44 -11.39
C PHE A 122 5.57 -2.90 -11.66
N ASP A 123 5.20 -2.99 -12.94
CA ASP A 123 3.87 -3.47 -13.35
C ASP A 123 3.65 -4.91 -12.88
N PHE A 124 4.67 -5.76 -12.92
CA PHE A 124 4.59 -7.11 -12.36
C PHE A 124 4.31 -7.12 -10.84
N VAL A 125 4.94 -6.23 -10.06
CA VAL A 125 4.64 -6.10 -8.61
C VAL A 125 3.21 -5.58 -8.39
N PHE A 126 2.77 -4.62 -9.21
CA PHE A 126 1.45 -4.01 -9.12
C PHE A 126 0.32 -4.96 -9.51
N SER A 127 0.32 -5.47 -10.74
CA SER A 127 -0.75 -6.30 -11.30
C SER A 127 -0.54 -7.79 -11.16
N GLY A 128 0.69 -8.24 -10.88
CA GLY A 128 1.06 -9.64 -10.92
C GLY A 128 1.33 -10.14 -12.34
N GLY A 129 1.52 -11.45 -12.47
CA GLY A 129 1.79 -12.12 -13.74
C GLY A 129 2.03 -13.63 -13.57
N GLY A 130 1.83 -14.42 -14.63
CA GLY A 130 2.09 -15.87 -14.60
C GLY A 130 1.28 -16.64 -13.54
N GLY A 131 0.03 -16.20 -13.27
CA GLY A 131 -0.84 -16.80 -12.25
C GLY A 131 -0.59 -16.30 -10.81
N ARG A 132 0.36 -15.38 -10.61
CA ARG A 132 0.62 -14.75 -9.31
C ARG A 132 -0.18 -13.45 -9.18
N ALA A 133 -0.87 -13.28 -8.06
CA ALA A 133 -1.63 -12.08 -7.75
C ALA A 133 -0.70 -10.92 -7.36
N GLY A 134 -0.91 -9.74 -7.97
CA GLY A 134 -0.23 -8.49 -7.62
C GLY A 134 -0.89 -7.77 -6.45
N MET A 135 -0.32 -6.62 -6.08
CA MET A 135 -0.87 -5.76 -5.02
C MET A 135 -2.32 -5.34 -5.30
N VAL A 136 -2.64 -4.98 -6.55
CA VAL A 136 -3.98 -4.51 -6.94
C VAL A 136 -5.06 -5.59 -6.81
N THR A 137 -4.68 -6.87 -6.85
CA THR A 137 -5.64 -7.98 -6.67
C THR A 137 -6.22 -8.00 -5.26
N LEU A 138 -5.44 -7.58 -4.26
CA LEU A 138 -5.88 -7.53 -2.87
C LEU A 138 -6.53 -6.19 -2.51
N LEU A 139 -6.06 -5.10 -3.12
CA LEU A 139 -6.61 -3.77 -2.93
C LEU A 139 -6.93 -3.14 -4.31
N PRO A 140 -8.15 -3.36 -4.85
CA PRO A 140 -8.52 -2.90 -6.20
C PRO A 140 -8.55 -1.38 -6.38
N THR A 141 -8.69 -0.63 -5.28
CA THR A 141 -8.67 0.84 -5.25
C THR A 141 -7.25 1.41 -5.34
N LEU A 142 -6.22 0.57 -5.22
CA LEU A 142 -4.82 0.99 -5.19
C LEU A 142 -4.39 1.58 -6.54
N GLN A 143 -3.77 2.75 -6.49
CA GLN A 143 -3.16 3.39 -7.63
C GLN A 143 -1.65 3.15 -7.65
N LYS A 144 -1.06 3.12 -8.86
CA LYS A 144 0.40 2.96 -9.01
C LYS A 144 1.18 4.07 -8.30
N SER A 145 0.65 5.29 -8.28
CA SER A 145 1.28 6.46 -7.64
C SER A 145 1.37 6.38 -6.13
N GLU A 146 0.59 5.50 -5.51
CA GLU A 146 0.56 5.29 -4.07
C GLU A 146 1.61 4.27 -3.62
N ILE A 147 2.34 3.66 -4.55
CA ILE A 147 3.30 2.60 -4.27
C ILE A 147 4.72 3.16 -4.27
N GLN A 148 5.46 2.84 -3.22
CA GLN A 148 6.87 3.12 -3.10
C GLN A 148 7.62 1.81 -2.79
N ILE A 149 8.63 1.51 -3.61
CA ILE A 149 9.49 0.34 -3.46
C ILE A 149 10.91 0.82 -3.20
N GLU A 150 11.45 0.49 -2.05
CA GLU A 150 12.78 0.84 -1.60
C GLU A 150 13.71 -0.39 -1.67
N TYR A 151 14.92 -0.21 -2.20
CA TYR A 151 15.99 -1.20 -2.21
C TYR A 151 17.22 -0.63 -1.51
N ALA A 152 17.43 -1.02 -0.26
CA ALA A 152 18.56 -0.58 0.56
C ALA A 152 19.65 -1.65 0.65
N ALA A 153 20.91 -1.23 0.82
CA ALA A 153 22.00 -2.14 1.13
C ALA A 153 21.77 -2.82 2.50
N SER A 154 21.77 -4.15 2.52
CA SER A 154 21.45 -4.95 3.72
C SER A 154 22.57 -4.96 4.77
N GLY A 155 23.76 -4.45 4.45
CA GLY A 155 24.93 -4.62 5.31
C GLY A 155 25.60 -5.99 5.18
N LEU A 156 25.04 -6.90 4.39
CA LEU A 156 25.48 -8.29 4.29
C LEU A 156 26.18 -8.56 2.96
N GLY A 157 27.07 -9.55 2.99
CA GLY A 157 27.71 -10.12 1.81
C GLY A 157 27.09 -11.47 1.50
N TYR A 158 26.98 -11.81 0.22
CA TYR A 158 26.37 -13.07 -0.19
C TYR A 158 27.22 -13.76 -1.25
N TRP A 159 27.73 -14.95 -0.92
CA TRP A 159 28.69 -15.67 -1.76
C TRP A 159 28.03 -16.40 -2.93
N THR A 160 26.83 -16.97 -2.72
CA THR A 160 26.15 -17.82 -3.71
C THR A 160 25.40 -17.03 -4.78
N ARG A 161 25.53 -15.69 -4.82
CA ARG A 161 24.97 -14.83 -5.87
C ARG A 161 26.06 -13.91 -6.45
N PRO A 162 26.90 -14.43 -7.35
CA PRO A 162 27.97 -13.64 -7.98
C PRO A 162 27.46 -12.52 -8.91
N SER A 163 26.16 -12.43 -9.18
CA SER A 163 25.59 -11.48 -10.15
C SER A 163 24.66 -10.41 -9.54
N GLY A 164 24.65 -10.20 -8.23
CA GLY A 164 23.82 -9.14 -7.64
C GLY A 164 23.89 -9.07 -6.12
N PRO A 165 23.82 -7.87 -5.52
CA PRO A 165 23.76 -7.73 -4.07
C PRO A 165 22.42 -8.26 -3.55
N VAL A 166 22.37 -8.58 -2.25
CA VAL A 166 21.14 -8.97 -1.56
C VAL A 166 20.61 -7.73 -0.82
N PRO A 167 19.70 -6.94 -1.43
CA PRO A 167 19.15 -5.75 -0.77
C PRO A 167 18.11 -6.12 0.29
N THR A 168 17.90 -5.19 1.20
CA THR A 168 16.66 -5.12 1.98
C THR A 168 15.63 -4.36 1.14
N ILE A 169 14.51 -5.00 0.84
CA ILE A 169 13.44 -4.47 -0.01
C ILE A 169 12.27 -4.08 0.87
N THR A 170 11.86 -2.82 0.83
CA THR A 170 10.66 -2.34 1.53
C THR A 170 9.63 -1.90 0.50
N VAL A 171 8.45 -2.54 0.52
CA VAL A 171 7.31 -2.12 -0.30
C VAL A 171 6.31 -1.42 0.60
N SER A 172 5.87 -0.24 0.20
CA SER A 172 4.92 0.56 0.95
C SER A 172 3.81 1.12 0.08
N ILE A 173 2.64 1.29 0.70
CA ILE A 173 1.51 2.07 0.19
C ILE A 173 1.46 3.36 0.99
N VAL A 174 1.51 4.49 0.29
CA VAL A 174 1.52 5.85 0.84
C VAL A 174 0.38 6.67 0.24
N ASN A 175 -0.15 7.60 1.03
CA ASN A 175 -1.19 8.54 0.60
C ASN A 175 -2.49 7.90 0.05
N HIS A 176 -2.81 6.67 0.44
CA HIS A 176 -4.01 6.00 -0.04
C HIS A 176 -5.27 6.62 0.60
N PRO A 177 -6.20 7.21 -0.18
CA PRO A 177 -7.38 7.86 0.36
C PRO A 177 -8.48 6.86 0.70
N PHE A 178 -9.21 7.13 1.78
CA PHE A 178 -10.47 6.47 2.11
C PHE A 178 -11.60 7.48 1.97
N GLN A 179 -12.58 7.12 1.13
CA GLN A 179 -13.80 7.90 0.95
C GLN A 179 -14.93 7.30 1.79
N PHE A 180 -15.53 8.11 2.66
CA PHE A 180 -16.74 7.75 3.39
C PHE A 180 -17.95 7.78 2.46
N PHE A 181 -18.66 6.65 2.31
CA PHE A 181 -19.83 6.59 1.44
C PHE A 181 -21.07 7.15 2.16
N PHE A 182 -21.38 6.64 3.35
CA PHE A 182 -22.58 7.02 4.08
C PHE A 182 -22.38 8.29 4.91
N LEU A 183 -21.31 8.36 5.70
CA LEU A 183 -20.99 9.52 6.53
C LEU A 183 -20.58 10.73 5.68
N GLY A 184 -19.99 10.50 4.51
CA GLY A 184 -19.68 11.54 3.54
C GLY A 184 -20.94 12.24 3.03
N GLY A 185 -21.92 11.46 2.57
CA GLY A 185 -23.20 12.01 2.08
C GLY A 185 -24.12 12.58 3.16
N LEU A 186 -24.13 12.00 4.36
CA LEU A 186 -25.06 12.36 5.43
C LEU A 186 -24.55 13.47 6.35
N LEU A 187 -23.25 13.45 6.69
CA LEU A 187 -22.63 14.36 7.66
C LEU A 187 -21.52 15.23 7.04
N GLY A 188 -21.26 15.09 5.74
CA GLY A 188 -20.23 15.90 5.04
C GLY A 188 -18.81 15.51 5.39
N PHE A 189 -18.56 14.26 5.80
CA PHE A 189 -17.19 13.78 6.08
C PHE A 189 -16.37 13.81 4.79
N GLY A 190 -15.19 14.44 4.84
CA GLY A 190 -14.24 14.45 3.74
C GLY A 190 -13.41 13.18 3.67
N ASP A 191 -12.68 13.03 2.57
CA ASP A 191 -11.74 11.92 2.40
C ASP A 191 -10.61 12.01 3.43
N ILE A 192 -10.21 10.86 3.95
CA ILE A 192 -9.10 10.76 4.90
C ILE A 192 -7.98 9.93 4.29
N THR A 193 -6.73 10.34 4.56
CA THR A 193 -5.58 9.55 4.15
C THR A 193 -5.34 8.42 5.13
N MET A 194 -5.35 7.18 4.64
CA MET A 194 -5.03 6.01 5.46
C MET A 194 -3.55 6.04 5.89
N PRO A 195 -3.23 5.51 7.08
CA PRO A 195 -1.83 5.35 7.50
C PRO A 195 -1.03 4.52 6.51
N SER A 196 0.25 4.85 6.36
CA SER A 196 1.15 4.10 5.47
C SER A 196 1.25 2.64 5.90
N MET A 197 1.13 1.73 4.93
CA MET A 197 1.31 0.30 5.12
C MET A 197 2.61 -0.11 4.48
N LEU A 198 3.41 -0.95 5.14
CA LEU A 198 4.72 -1.36 4.60
C LEU A 198 5.06 -2.80 4.97
N SER A 199 5.85 -3.44 4.11
CA SER A 199 6.41 -4.77 4.33
C SER A 199 7.86 -4.79 3.85
N THR A 200 8.76 -5.25 4.71
CA THR A 200 10.18 -5.36 4.42
C THR A 200 10.59 -6.82 4.32
N VAL A 201 11.32 -7.17 3.26
CA VAL A 201 11.85 -8.52 3.00
C VAL A 201 13.28 -8.42 2.48
N THR A 202 14.01 -9.53 2.53
CA THR A 202 15.37 -9.59 1.95
C THR A 202 15.27 -10.12 0.53
N GLY A 203 16.05 -9.56 -0.40
CA GLY A 203 16.10 -10.03 -1.79
C GLY A 203 16.52 -11.50 -1.89
N GLU A 204 15.88 -12.27 -2.76
CA GLU A 204 16.17 -13.70 -2.96
C GLU A 204 16.83 -13.92 -4.32
N ASP A 205 16.02 -14.24 -5.34
CA ASP A 205 16.49 -14.50 -6.71
C ASP A 205 16.69 -13.19 -7.49
N MET A 206 15.72 -12.28 -7.35
CA MET A 206 15.58 -11.02 -8.09
C MET A 206 15.87 -11.13 -9.59
N LYS A 207 15.47 -12.23 -10.22
CA LYS A 207 15.65 -12.49 -11.65
C LYS A 207 14.44 -13.27 -12.16
N SER A 208 13.63 -12.61 -12.99
CA SER A 208 12.39 -13.20 -13.52
C SER A 208 12.59 -14.30 -14.57
N SER A 209 13.82 -14.64 -14.97
CA SER A 209 14.11 -15.46 -16.16
C SER A 209 14.54 -16.91 -15.87
N TYR A 210 14.45 -17.38 -14.62
CA TYR A 210 14.63 -18.80 -14.34
C TYR A 210 13.26 -19.50 -14.36
N PRO A 211 13.11 -20.59 -15.14
CA PRO A 211 11.91 -21.42 -15.10
C PRO A 211 11.76 -22.12 -13.75
#